data_AF-X1I8P8-F1
#
_entry.id   AF-X1I8P8-F1
#
_cell.length_a   1.000
_cell.length_b   1.000
_cell.length_c   1.000
_cell.angle_alpha   90.00
_cell.angle_beta   90.00
_cell.angle_gamma   90.00
#
_symmetry.space_group_name_H-M   'P 1'
#
loop_
_entity.id
_entity.type
_entity.pdbx_description
1 polymer ?
#
loop_
_entity_poly.entity_id
_entity_poly.type
_entity_poly.pdbx_seq_one_letter_code
_entity_poly.pdbx_strand_id
1 'polypeptide(L)'
;GNFKTTLTSGEELEHGIIIVATGGEELKTDEYLNGKNKNVLTQMELEERLSHKDSEIGNLKCVVMIQCVGSREDNRPYCSRVCCSESIKNALKIKEINPEAQVFVLYRDMRTYGFKEDYYRNAREKGVIFIRYNEHEKPQVLEDRGSLRVSVNDEVLGEKLILQPDLVVLGVATVPHQGVVNLFHKST
;
A
#
# COMPACT_ATOMS: atom_id res chain seq x y z
N GLY A 1 -6.78 14.17 -35.96
CA GLY A 1 -8.06 13.44 -35.92
C GLY A 1 -9.20 14.41 -36.09
N ASN A 2 -10.40 13.92 -36.39
CA ASN A 2 -11.63 14.71 -36.32
C ASN A 2 -12.60 13.94 -35.42
N PHE A 3 -12.38 14.08 -34.11
CA PHE A 3 -13.18 13.38 -33.10
C PHE A 3 -14.26 14.32 -32.58
N LYS A 4 -15.38 13.73 -32.15
CA LYS A 4 -16.46 14.41 -31.46
C LYS A 4 -16.78 13.64 -30.19
N THR A 5 -16.74 14.28 -29.04
CA THR A 5 -17.03 13.66 -27.74
C THR A 5 -18.24 14.33 -27.11
N THR A 6 -19.18 13.55 -26.61
CA THR A 6 -20.31 14.04 -25.83
C THR A 6 -20.01 13.86 -24.34
N LEU A 7 -20.05 14.95 -23.58
CA LEU A 7 -19.89 14.93 -22.14
C LEU A 7 -21.18 14.44 -21.47
N THR A 8 -21.10 14.04 -20.20
CA THR A 8 -22.29 13.68 -19.39
C THR A 8 -23.26 14.84 -19.20
N SER A 9 -22.81 16.08 -19.40
CA SER A 9 -23.66 17.28 -19.44
C SER A 9 -24.51 17.39 -20.72
N GLY A 10 -24.26 16.56 -21.73
CA GLY A 10 -24.86 16.65 -23.07
C GLY A 10 -24.12 17.60 -24.02
N GLU A 11 -23.08 18.30 -23.55
CA GLU A 11 -22.23 19.15 -24.38
C GLU A 11 -21.39 18.31 -25.37
N GLU A 12 -21.29 18.76 -26.62
CA GLU A 12 -20.48 18.13 -27.65
C GLU A 12 -19.21 18.93 -27.94
N LEU A 13 -18.07 18.25 -27.95
CA LEU A 13 -16.75 18.84 -28.17
C LEU A 13 -16.09 18.21 -29.40
N GLU A 14 -15.69 19.04 -30.36
CA GLU A 14 -14.85 18.65 -31.48
C GLU A 14 -13.37 18.85 -31.14
N HIS A 15 -12.54 17.83 -31.40
CA HIS A 15 -11.12 17.89 -31.09
C HIS A 15 -10.27 16.99 -32.00
N GLY A 16 -8.98 17.31 -32.05
CA GLY A 16 -8.03 16.61 -32.89
C GLY A 16 -7.40 15.37 -32.26
N ILE A 17 -7.34 15.34 -30.92
CA ILE A 17 -6.55 14.41 -30.10
C ILE A 17 -7.29 14.15 -28.78
N ILE A 18 -7.31 12.87 -28.35
CA ILE A 18 -7.76 12.46 -27.02
C ILE A 18 -6.55 12.01 -26.21
N ILE A 19 -6.44 12.48 -24.97
CA ILE A 19 -5.52 11.94 -23.97
C ILE A 19 -6.35 11.25 -22.89
N VAL A 20 -6.14 9.94 -22.70
CA VAL A 20 -6.82 9.17 -21.65
C VAL A 20 -5.91 9.12 -20.42
N ALA A 21 -6.32 9.79 -19.35
CA ALA A 21 -5.55 9.92 -18.11
C ALA A 21 -6.43 9.66 -16.87
N THR A 22 -7.30 8.65 -16.92
CA THR A 22 -8.28 8.33 -15.87
C THR A 22 -7.70 7.67 -14.62
N GLY A 23 -6.38 7.45 -14.59
CA GLY A 23 -5.66 6.96 -13.41
C GLY A 23 -6.04 5.54 -12.97
N GLY A 24 -5.75 5.24 -11.70
CA GLY A 24 -6.10 4.01 -11.02
C GLY A 24 -6.52 4.30 -9.58
N GLU A 25 -7.05 3.29 -8.91
CA GLU A 25 -7.56 3.33 -7.54
C GLU A 25 -6.95 2.21 -6.68
N GLU A 26 -7.02 2.34 -5.35
CA GLU A 26 -6.66 1.25 -4.46
C GLU A 26 -7.67 0.10 -4.55
N LEU A 27 -7.17 -1.13 -4.58
CA LEU A 27 -7.98 -2.32 -4.46
C LEU A 27 -8.68 -2.32 -3.10
N LYS A 28 -10.01 -2.39 -3.11
CA LYS A 28 -10.80 -2.69 -1.91
C LYS A 28 -10.59 -4.15 -1.51
N THR A 29 -10.13 -4.38 -0.29
CA THR A 29 -9.81 -5.72 0.22
C THR A 29 -10.36 -5.90 1.63
N ASP A 30 -10.65 -7.14 2.02
CA ASP A 30 -10.94 -7.52 3.40
C ASP A 30 -9.83 -8.40 4.01
N GLU A 31 -8.71 -8.55 3.29
CA GLU A 31 -7.50 -9.19 3.77
C GLU A 31 -6.98 -8.49 5.04
N TYR A 32 -6.40 -9.27 5.94
CA TYR A 32 -5.73 -8.77 7.13
C TYR A 32 -6.59 -7.88 8.04
N LEU A 33 -7.93 -8.07 8.02
CA LEU A 33 -8.91 -7.30 8.78
C LEU A 33 -9.12 -5.85 8.28
N ASN A 34 -8.70 -5.52 7.06
CA ASN A 34 -9.02 -4.21 6.48
C ASN A 34 -10.55 -3.99 6.40
N GLY A 35 -10.99 -2.79 6.77
CA GLY A 35 -12.41 -2.46 6.93
C GLY A 35 -13.13 -3.12 8.12
N LYS A 36 -12.49 -4.08 8.81
CA LYS A 36 -13.05 -4.78 9.99
C LYS A 36 -12.42 -4.28 11.31
N ASN A 37 -11.16 -3.83 11.26
CA ASN A 37 -10.46 -3.26 12.40
C ASN A 37 -9.90 -1.86 12.05
N LYS A 38 -10.17 -0.87 12.91
CA LYS A 38 -9.79 0.54 12.70
C LYS A 38 -8.27 0.81 12.70
N ASN A 39 -7.50 -0.13 13.22
CA ASN A 39 -6.03 -0.10 13.29
C ASN A 39 -5.39 -0.84 12.10
N VAL A 40 -6.19 -1.23 11.09
CA VAL A 40 -5.70 -1.81 9.83
C VAL A 40 -6.05 -0.88 8.68
N LEU A 41 -5.03 -0.19 8.17
CA LEU A 41 -5.18 0.85 7.15
C LEU A 41 -4.49 0.48 5.85
N THR A 42 -4.86 1.11 4.73
CA THR A 42 -4.03 1.14 3.52
C THR A 42 -2.90 2.17 3.64
N GLN A 43 -1.93 2.13 2.73
CA GLN A 43 -0.88 3.15 2.65
C GLN A 43 -1.48 4.54 2.36
N MET A 44 -2.51 4.63 1.52
CA MET A 44 -3.17 5.90 1.22
C MET A 44 -3.95 6.45 2.43
N GLU A 45 -4.65 5.60 3.18
CA GLU A 45 -5.33 6.00 4.43
C GLU A 45 -4.32 6.49 5.49
N LEU A 46 -3.17 5.82 5.63
CA LEU A 46 -2.11 6.30 6.51
C LEU A 46 -1.55 7.66 6.04
N GLU A 47 -1.35 7.83 4.73
CA GLU A 47 -0.85 9.08 4.17
C GLU A 47 -1.83 10.24 4.40
N GLU A 48 -3.14 9.98 4.30
CA GLU A 48 -4.17 10.96 4.66
C GLU A 48 -4.04 11.39 6.12
N ARG A 49 -3.87 10.45 7.07
CA ARG A 49 -3.65 10.79 8.49
C ARG A 49 -2.34 11.55 8.73
N LEU A 50 -1.26 11.15 8.06
CA LEU A 50 0.04 11.82 8.14
C LEU A 50 -0.05 13.27 7.61
N SER A 51 -0.78 13.49 6.51
CA SER A 51 -0.94 14.83 5.91
C SER A 51 -1.75 15.78 6.79
N HIS A 52 -2.73 15.26 7.54
CA HIS A 52 -3.51 16.02 8.51
C HIS A 52 -2.81 16.19 9.87
N LYS A 53 -1.57 15.70 10.01
CA LYS A 53 -0.79 15.73 11.26
C LYS A 53 -1.54 15.11 12.43
N ASP A 54 -2.18 13.97 12.19
CA ASP A 54 -2.86 13.19 13.22
C ASP A 54 -1.89 12.92 14.39
N SER A 55 -2.24 13.43 15.58
CA SER A 55 -1.41 13.33 16.77
C SER A 55 -1.34 11.90 17.31
N GLU A 56 -2.30 11.04 16.97
CA GLU A 56 -2.27 9.63 17.37
C GLU A 56 -1.06 8.88 16.77
N ILE A 57 -0.59 9.31 15.60
CA ILE A 57 0.60 8.71 14.94
C ILE A 57 1.85 8.88 15.82
N GLY A 58 1.97 9.99 16.54
CA GLY A 58 3.09 10.23 17.45
C GLY A 58 3.14 9.27 18.64
N ASN A 59 2.02 8.62 18.97
CA ASN A 59 1.92 7.68 20.09
C ASN A 59 2.11 6.21 19.67
N LEU A 60 2.23 5.92 18.36
CA LEU A 60 2.44 4.57 17.87
C LEU A 60 3.80 4.05 18.32
N LYS A 61 3.80 2.89 18.98
CA LYS A 61 5.02 2.20 19.42
C LYS A 61 5.46 1.15 18.41
N CYS A 62 4.50 0.45 17.79
CA CYS A 62 4.79 -0.61 16.84
C CYS A 62 3.88 -0.51 15.60
N VAL A 63 4.48 -0.40 14.42
CA VAL A 63 3.80 -0.34 13.12
C VAL A 63 4.32 -1.46 12.23
N VAL A 64 3.40 -2.24 11.65
CA VAL A 64 3.74 -3.31 10.71
C VAL A 64 3.13 -3.00 9.34
N MET A 65 3.96 -2.89 8.32
CA MET A 65 3.55 -2.64 6.94
C MET A 65 3.65 -3.92 6.11
N ILE A 66 2.55 -4.40 5.54
CA ILE A 66 2.51 -5.64 4.74
C ILE A 66 2.47 -5.28 3.26
N GLN A 67 3.48 -5.70 2.50
CA GLN A 67 3.57 -5.44 1.06
C GLN A 67 2.88 -6.51 0.22
N CYS A 68 2.58 -6.15 -1.03
CA CYS A 68 1.98 -7.02 -2.05
C CYS A 68 0.56 -7.51 -1.71
N VAL A 69 -0.22 -6.72 -0.98
CA VAL A 69 -1.61 -7.10 -0.66
C VAL A 69 -2.45 -7.00 -1.93
N GLY A 70 -3.00 -8.14 -2.38
CA GLY A 70 -3.70 -8.26 -3.65
C GLY A 70 -2.86 -7.99 -4.91
N SER A 71 -1.53 -7.92 -4.84
CA SER A 71 -0.62 -7.81 -6.00
C SER A 71 0.33 -8.98 -6.03
N ARG A 72 0.78 -9.39 -7.23
CA ARG A 72 1.62 -10.59 -7.40
C ARG A 72 0.94 -11.84 -6.84
N GLU A 73 -0.34 -11.96 -7.18
CA GLU A 73 -1.23 -13.07 -6.87
C GLU A 73 -1.71 -13.70 -8.18
N ASP A 74 -2.23 -14.94 -8.16
CA ASP A 74 -2.66 -15.62 -9.38
C ASP A 74 -3.70 -14.82 -10.19
N ASN A 75 -4.62 -14.14 -9.51
CA ASN A 75 -5.64 -13.30 -10.14
C ASN A 75 -5.15 -11.88 -10.50
N ARG A 76 -4.01 -11.44 -9.96
CA ARG A 76 -3.35 -10.16 -10.24
C ARG A 76 -1.82 -10.36 -10.25
N PRO A 77 -1.24 -10.94 -11.31
CA PRO A 77 0.17 -11.34 -11.34
C PRO A 77 1.13 -10.16 -11.47
N TYR A 78 0.63 -8.94 -11.68
CA TYR A 78 1.43 -7.74 -11.79
C TYR A 78 1.83 -7.18 -10.41
N CYS A 79 2.90 -6.40 -10.41
CA CYS A 79 3.31 -5.57 -9.27
C CYS A 79 2.80 -4.15 -9.48
N SER A 80 2.18 -3.54 -8.47
CA SER A 80 1.70 -2.15 -8.55
C SER A 80 2.80 -1.08 -8.56
N ARG A 81 4.08 -1.48 -8.42
CA ARG A 81 5.30 -0.65 -8.52
C ARG A 81 5.45 0.50 -7.50
N VAL A 82 4.39 0.97 -6.88
CA VAL A 82 4.38 2.14 -5.99
C VAL A 82 4.45 1.76 -4.50
N CYS A 83 3.82 0.64 -4.11
CA CYS A 83 3.64 0.23 -2.72
C CYS A 83 4.94 0.16 -1.90
N CYS A 84 6.02 -0.42 -2.44
CA CYS A 84 7.31 -0.45 -1.74
C CYS A 84 7.85 0.96 -1.45
N SER A 85 7.76 1.87 -2.42
CA SER A 85 8.26 3.25 -2.27
C SER A 85 7.42 4.05 -1.28
N GLU A 86 6.10 3.88 -1.34
CA GLU A 86 5.14 4.51 -0.42
C GLU A 86 5.37 4.06 1.01
N SER A 87 5.55 2.76 1.23
CA SER A 87 5.85 2.22 2.56
C SER A 87 7.12 2.80 3.16
N ILE A 88 8.18 2.98 2.35
CA ILE A 88 9.45 3.55 2.82
C ILE A 88 9.27 5.04 3.17
N LYS A 89 8.59 5.79 2.31
CA LYS A 89 8.26 7.20 2.54
C LYS A 89 7.47 7.36 3.86
N ASN A 90 6.42 6.57 4.04
CA ASN A 90 5.57 6.63 5.22
C ASN A 90 6.30 6.15 6.48
N ALA A 91 7.13 5.10 6.38
CA ALA A 91 7.98 4.64 7.48
C ALA A 91 8.97 5.73 7.93
N LEU A 92 9.64 6.39 6.97
CA LEU A 92 10.53 7.51 7.27
C LEU A 92 9.79 8.66 7.96
N LYS A 93 8.55 8.95 7.53
CA LYS A 93 7.74 9.99 8.15
C LYS A 93 7.32 9.63 9.58
N ILE A 94 6.94 8.37 9.83
CA ILE A 94 6.68 7.88 11.20
C ILE A 94 7.93 8.05 12.06
N LYS A 95 9.11 7.65 11.58
CA LYS A 95 10.38 7.81 12.32
C LYS A 95 10.80 9.26 12.52
N GLU A 96 10.32 10.18 11.69
CA GLU A 96 10.51 11.63 11.90
C GLU A 96 9.62 12.15 13.05
N ILE A 97 8.38 11.68 13.11
CA ILE A 97 7.40 12.10 14.14
C ILE A 97 7.72 11.43 15.49
N ASN A 98 7.98 10.12 15.48
CA ASN A 98 8.35 9.32 16.64
C ASN A 98 9.60 8.47 16.31
N PRO A 99 10.81 8.97 16.65
CA PRO A 99 12.07 8.25 16.44
C PRO A 99 12.15 6.89 17.14
N GLU A 100 11.40 6.68 18.22
CA GLU A 100 11.40 5.43 19.01
C GLU A 100 10.41 4.40 18.48
N ALA A 101 9.52 4.76 17.55
CA ALA A 101 8.57 3.83 16.96
C ALA A 101 9.29 2.67 16.25
N GLN A 102 8.89 1.44 16.55
CA GLN A 102 9.33 0.24 15.86
C GLN A 102 8.52 0.10 14.57
N VAL A 103 9.17 0.19 13.42
CA VAL A 103 8.52 0.06 12.12
C VAL A 103 9.07 -1.16 11.41
N PHE A 104 8.19 -2.10 11.10
CA PHE A 104 8.48 -3.33 10.37
C PHE A 104 7.84 -3.28 9.00
N VAL A 105 8.59 -3.62 7.94
CA VAL A 105 8.08 -3.77 6.58
C VAL A 105 8.22 -5.22 6.17
N LEU A 106 7.09 -5.92 6.02
CA LEU A 106 7.02 -7.31 5.57
C LEU A 106 6.93 -7.33 4.05
N TYR A 107 7.89 -7.94 3.38
CA TYR A 107 8.01 -7.88 1.91
C TYR A 107 8.46 -9.21 1.29
N ARG A 108 8.20 -9.40 -0.01
CA ARG A 108 8.79 -10.52 -0.78
C ARG A 108 10.10 -10.09 -1.44
N ASP A 109 10.03 -8.98 -2.18
CA ASP A 109 11.19 -8.32 -2.79
C ASP A 109 11.03 -6.81 -2.66
N MET A 110 12.11 -6.11 -2.27
CA MET A 110 12.08 -4.66 -2.17
C MET A 110 12.32 -4.06 -3.56
N ARG A 111 11.36 -3.26 -4.04
CA ARG A 111 11.40 -2.70 -5.40
C ARG A 111 11.56 -1.18 -5.35
N THR A 112 12.77 -0.73 -5.04
CA THR A 112 13.19 0.68 -4.99
C THR A 112 14.05 1.05 -6.20
N TYR A 113 13.40 1.38 -7.31
CA TYR A 113 14.10 1.70 -8.55
C TYR A 113 14.76 3.09 -8.52
N GLY A 114 15.97 3.17 -9.10
CA GLY A 114 16.70 4.44 -9.29
C GLY A 114 17.03 5.13 -7.97
N PHE A 115 16.77 6.43 -7.89
CA PHE A 115 17.04 7.26 -6.70
C PHE A 115 16.28 6.81 -5.44
N LYS A 116 15.29 5.92 -5.57
CA LYS A 116 14.53 5.42 -4.43
C LYS A 116 15.34 4.49 -3.52
N GLU A 117 16.46 3.96 -4.00
CA GLU A 117 17.35 3.12 -3.20
C GLU A 117 17.99 3.90 -2.04
N ASP A 118 18.27 5.20 -2.21
CA ASP A 118 18.81 6.02 -1.13
C ASP A 118 17.79 6.21 0.00
N TYR A 119 16.49 6.26 -0.32
CA TYR A 119 15.43 6.29 0.68
C TYR A 119 15.33 4.96 1.43
N TYR A 120 15.53 3.83 0.74
CA TYR A 120 15.59 2.52 1.40
C TYR A 120 16.76 2.44 2.38
N ARG A 121 17.96 2.89 1.95
CA ARG A 121 19.14 2.97 2.82
C ARG A 121 18.88 3.84 4.04
N ASN A 122 18.37 5.05 3.84
CA ASN A 122 18.02 5.98 4.93
C ASN A 122 17.00 5.36 5.90
N ALA A 123 15.97 4.67 5.41
CA ALA A 123 15.00 3.99 6.27
C ALA A 123 15.67 2.93 7.16
N ARG A 124 16.59 2.14 6.60
CA ARG A 124 17.37 1.17 7.39
C ARG A 124 18.27 1.84 8.42
N GLU A 125 18.95 2.93 8.05
CA GLU A 125 19.79 3.71 8.98
C GLU A 125 18.97 4.31 10.14
N LYS A 126 17.71 4.66 9.89
CA LYS A 126 16.77 5.09 10.93
C LYS A 126 16.17 3.93 11.75
N GLY A 127 16.56 2.69 11.50
CA GLY A 127 16.10 1.52 12.25
C GLY A 127 14.76 0.96 11.80
N VAL A 128 14.30 1.24 10.57
CA VAL A 128 13.19 0.49 9.97
C VAL A 128 13.66 -0.93 9.66
N ILE A 129 12.92 -1.92 10.14
CA ILE A 129 13.25 -3.34 10.02
C ILE A 129 12.50 -3.92 8.82
N PHE A 130 13.22 -4.58 7.92
CA PHE A 130 12.66 -5.18 6.72
C PHE A 130 12.71 -6.70 6.86
N ILE A 131 11.55 -7.36 6.92
CA ILE A 131 11.42 -8.81 7.09
C ILE A 131 10.94 -9.41 5.77
N ARG A 132 11.74 -10.34 5.23
CA ARG A 132 11.38 -11.04 4.00
C ARG A 132 10.46 -12.22 4.32
N TYR A 133 9.36 -12.33 3.60
CA TYR A 133 8.41 -13.44 3.70
C TYR A 133 8.25 -14.17 2.36
N ASN A 134 7.93 -15.47 2.44
CA ASN A 134 7.73 -16.33 1.28
C ASN A 134 6.33 -16.14 0.67
N GLU A 135 6.20 -16.17 -0.65
CA GLU A 135 4.88 -16.00 -1.29
C GLU A 135 3.86 -17.10 -0.97
N HIS A 136 4.34 -18.31 -0.66
CA HIS A 136 3.51 -19.44 -0.23
C HIS A 136 3.19 -19.43 1.28
N GLU A 137 3.91 -18.61 2.06
CA GLU A 137 3.71 -18.45 3.50
C GLU A 137 3.53 -16.97 3.86
N LYS A 138 2.35 -16.45 3.48
CA LYS A 138 2.01 -15.05 3.76
C LYS A 138 1.92 -14.77 5.27
N PRO A 139 2.18 -13.52 5.70
CA PRO A 139 1.91 -13.11 7.07
C PRO A 139 0.45 -13.38 7.45
N GLN A 140 0.19 -13.55 8.74
CA GLN A 140 -1.17 -13.68 9.27
C GLN A 140 -1.43 -12.53 10.23
N VAL A 141 -2.60 -11.91 10.11
CA VAL A 141 -3.05 -10.85 11.01
C VAL A 141 -4.30 -11.34 11.73
N LEU A 142 -4.24 -11.35 13.05
CA LEU A 142 -5.32 -11.76 13.94
C LEU A 142 -5.58 -10.65 14.95
N GLU A 143 -6.83 -10.59 15.41
CA GLU A 143 -7.23 -9.75 16.53
C GLU A 143 -7.59 -10.64 17.73
N ASP A 144 -7.00 -10.34 18.88
CA ASP A 144 -7.28 -11.02 20.15
C ASP A 144 -7.59 -9.95 21.20
N ARG A 145 -8.84 -9.92 21.67
CA ARG A 145 -9.35 -8.98 22.69
C ARG A 145 -9.01 -7.50 22.39
N GLY A 146 -9.09 -7.10 21.13
CA GLY A 146 -8.81 -5.72 20.68
C GLY A 146 -7.35 -5.42 20.38
N SER A 147 -6.44 -6.38 20.54
CA SER A 147 -5.02 -6.25 20.20
C SER A 147 -4.69 -7.00 18.92
N LEU A 148 -3.96 -6.35 18.01
CA LEU A 148 -3.49 -6.98 16.78
C LEU A 148 -2.28 -7.87 17.05
N ARG A 149 -2.22 -8.99 16.35
CA ARG A 149 -1.08 -9.90 16.30
C ARG A 149 -0.76 -10.21 14.86
N VAL A 150 0.47 -9.94 14.46
CA VAL A 150 1.00 -10.30 13.14
C VAL A 150 2.00 -11.42 13.31
N SER A 151 1.84 -12.51 12.57
CA SER A 151 2.84 -13.57 12.53
C SER A 151 3.39 -13.75 11.12
N VAL A 152 4.71 -13.90 11.01
CA VAL A 152 5.42 -14.02 9.74
C VAL A 152 6.59 -14.97 9.91
N ASN A 153 6.86 -15.80 8.91
CA ASN A 153 8.08 -16.60 8.88
C ASN A 153 9.20 -15.76 8.25
N ASP A 154 10.26 -15.50 9.01
CA ASP A 154 11.41 -14.75 8.51
C ASP A 154 12.33 -15.71 7.75
N GLU A 155 12.44 -15.53 6.43
CA GLU A 155 13.26 -16.41 5.59
C GLU A 155 14.77 -16.35 5.93
N VAL A 156 15.24 -15.25 6.51
CA VAL A 156 16.66 -15.05 6.85
C VAL A 156 16.98 -15.76 8.16
N LEU A 157 16.10 -15.68 9.15
CA LEU A 157 16.28 -16.33 10.45
C LEU A 157 15.83 -17.79 10.44
N GLY A 158 14.92 -18.17 9.54
CA GLY A 158 14.27 -19.48 9.54
C GLY A 158 13.32 -19.68 10.72
N GLU A 159 12.87 -18.59 11.34
CA GLU A 159 12.02 -18.60 12.53
C GLU A 159 10.73 -17.81 12.33
N LYS A 160 9.68 -18.25 13.02
CA LYS A 160 8.40 -17.55 13.07
C LYS A 160 8.47 -16.38 14.05
N LEU A 161 8.32 -15.18 13.54
CA LEU A 161 8.21 -13.96 14.32
C LEU A 161 6.74 -13.66 14.65
N ILE A 162 6.50 -13.18 15.87
CA ILE A 162 5.19 -12.70 16.33
C ILE A 162 5.35 -11.26 16.77
N LEU A 163 4.64 -10.36 16.08
CA LEU A 163 4.63 -8.92 16.33
C LEU A 163 3.26 -8.51 16.90
N GLN A 164 3.25 -7.55 17.81
CA GLN A 164 2.04 -6.98 18.40
C GLN A 164 1.96 -5.48 18.04
N PRO A 165 1.52 -5.15 16.82
CA PRO A 165 1.46 -3.76 16.38
C PRO A 165 0.28 -3.00 16.97
N ASP A 166 0.48 -1.71 17.15
CA ASP A 166 -0.59 -0.74 17.36
C ASP A 166 -1.31 -0.46 16.03
N LEU A 167 -0.59 -0.55 14.91
CA LEU A 167 -1.09 -0.27 13.56
C LEU A 167 -0.53 -1.27 12.53
N VAL A 168 -1.43 -1.82 11.70
CA VAL A 168 -1.07 -2.57 10.49
C VAL A 168 -1.40 -1.73 9.26
N VAL A 169 -0.47 -1.66 8.31
CA VAL A 169 -0.59 -0.83 7.10
C VAL A 169 -0.39 -1.69 5.86
N LEU A 170 -1.33 -1.64 4.92
CA LEU A 170 -1.38 -2.54 3.78
C LEU A 170 -0.92 -1.82 2.51
N GLY A 171 0.15 -2.33 1.88
CA GLY A 171 0.54 -1.98 0.52
C GLY A 171 -0.37 -2.69 -0.48
N VAL A 172 -1.57 -2.16 -0.66
CA VAL A 172 -2.63 -2.73 -1.52
C VAL A 172 -2.35 -2.50 -3.01
N ALA A 173 -2.93 -3.36 -3.84
CA ALA A 173 -2.80 -3.25 -5.29
C ALA A 173 -3.46 -1.99 -5.83
N THR A 174 -2.81 -1.34 -6.79
CA THR A 174 -3.47 -0.38 -7.68
C THR A 174 -4.24 -1.15 -8.75
N VAL A 175 -5.51 -0.81 -8.95
CA VAL A 175 -6.38 -1.33 -10.00
C VAL A 175 -6.83 -0.20 -10.92
N PRO A 176 -7.23 -0.51 -12.18
CA PRO A 176 -7.81 0.50 -13.05
C PRO A 176 -9.05 1.13 -12.42
N HIS A 177 -9.24 2.43 -12.61
CA HIS A 177 -10.46 3.11 -12.19
C HIS A 177 -11.70 2.45 -12.82
N GLN A 178 -12.79 2.28 -12.06
CA GLN A 178 -13.96 1.52 -12.52
C GLN A 178 -14.54 2.00 -13.85
N GLY A 179 -14.51 3.33 -14.08
CA GLY A 179 -14.98 3.95 -15.32
C GLY A 179 -14.17 3.61 -16.58
N VAL A 180 -12.99 2.99 -16.44
CA VAL A 180 -12.13 2.63 -17.59
C VAL A 180 -12.79 1.58 -18.48
N VAL A 181 -13.58 0.66 -17.92
CA VAL A 181 -14.28 -0.36 -18.72
C VAL A 181 -15.23 0.29 -19.73
N ASN A 182 -15.89 1.39 -19.33
CA ASN A 182 -16.83 2.12 -20.17
C ASN A 182 -16.16 2.95 -21.28
N LEU A 183 -14.85 3.22 -21.20
CA LEU A 183 -14.12 3.97 -22.23
C LEU A 183 -13.89 3.17 -23.51
N PHE A 184 -13.85 1.84 -23.41
CA PHE A 184 -13.48 0.95 -24.52
C PHE A 184 -14.63 0.08 -25.04
N HIS A 185 -15.83 0.25 -24.47
CA HIS A 185 -17.02 -0.36 -25.06
C HIS A 185 -17.34 0.35 -26.38
N LYS A 186 -17.13 -0.36 -27.50
CA LYS A 186 -17.74 0.01 -28.77
C LYS A 186 -19.25 -0.02 -28.57
N SER A 187 -19.92 1.10 -28.80
CA SER A 187 -21.33 1.09 -29.17
C SER A 187 -21.43 0.27 -30.47
N THR A 188 -21.84 -0.99 -30.34
CA THR A 188 -22.37 -1.78 -31.47
C THR A 188 -23.71 -1.23 -31.89
#